data_AF-G8YCW6-F1
#
_entry.id   AF-G8YCW6-F1
#
_cell.length_a   1.000
_cell.length_b   1.000
_cell.length_c   1.000
_cell.angle_alpha   90.00
_cell.angle_beta   90.00
_cell.angle_gamma   90.00
#
_symmetry.space_group_name_H-M   'P 1'
#
loop_
_entity.id
_entity.type
_entity.pdbx_description
1 polymer ?
#
loop_
_entity_poly.entity_id
_entity_poly.type
_entity_poly.pdbx_seq_one_letter_code
_entity_poly.pdbx_strand_id
1 'polypeptide(L)'
;MTIKSFKASVSCKSRINIKKKIKKNYRHNCRINLPAKKFPTSSVEIWNRQVTYRGKNSHISRGKASFSRLKDKDKMSSAVERPAERSQKRFVKRPDDKAMKQEIEKLKEEIKKLDLSNNEINAQLNKVVTKPEVAEKRKELQKQLKEVIEKQGSIKSERNAVLDQIKVIEATLKRKIGEIQAQTSKHNFKNVQEIDARVAYLDQLVDAGDLKLADERRFVKEMSALRKLRKDFGAIEKDQQQVDEQKAKIAELKKKLNSIQNKEVQKEFERIQKELDEINDANKGIVSKRNQFFTKRNDIKKAKDEKYGQIRKLRADFDAEFDKFRKLLAEERKKQEEEHKKQQESEKKRKRKEHAEKELAEASVPAFSDEINSIHTLLSYFDPSHVKPQPKSPLAAASNGSSANSASSGRKIEMPEDVVVIKKEQESFFEGTKGKKASKSKKSKAKNFTVEPDIIVALGNLNIPLPTQADDVPKTIETLKETLSALEDKQEEQTKINIEKAKARIAKLEAEEASEANANSAPEQTDA
;
A
#
# COMPACT_ATOMS: atom_id res chain seq x y z
N MET A 1 55.94 -31.67 -17.74
CA MET A 1 55.43 -32.87 -17.04
C MET A 1 56.57 -33.45 -16.24
N THR A 2 56.64 -33.08 -14.97
CA THR A 2 57.73 -33.44 -14.08
C THR A 2 57.20 -33.39 -12.65
N ILE A 3 57.08 -34.60 -12.07
CA ILE A 3 57.67 -34.98 -10.79
C ILE A 3 57.03 -34.46 -9.48
N LYS A 4 56.58 -35.47 -8.71
CA LYS A 4 56.52 -35.62 -7.23
C LYS A 4 55.41 -34.86 -6.49
N SER A 5 54.45 -35.47 -5.78
CA SER A 5 54.29 -36.70 -4.98
C SER A 5 54.10 -36.34 -3.50
N PHE A 6 53.30 -37.16 -2.82
CA PHE A 6 53.09 -37.29 -1.37
C PHE A 6 52.18 -36.24 -0.69
N LYS A 7 51.37 -36.55 0.31
CA LYS A 7 50.63 -37.75 0.82
C LYS A 7 50.04 -37.27 2.15
N ALA A 8 48.88 -37.83 2.50
CA ALA A 8 48.36 -37.93 3.87
C ALA A 8 47.84 -36.63 4.53
N SER A 9 46.90 -36.63 5.48
CA SER A 9 45.90 -37.58 5.96
C SER A 9 45.30 -36.92 7.22
N VAL A 10 43.97 -36.82 7.29
CA VAL A 10 43.15 -37.10 8.49
C VAL A 10 43.23 -36.18 9.73
N SER A 11 42.03 -35.70 10.11
CA SER A 11 41.47 -35.54 11.47
C SER A 11 41.90 -34.37 12.36
N CYS A 12 40.91 -33.53 12.71
CA CYS A 12 40.55 -33.36 14.12
C CYS A 12 39.08 -32.98 14.32
N LYS A 13 38.39 -33.83 15.09
CA LYS A 13 37.12 -33.60 15.78
C LYS A 13 37.36 -32.77 17.05
N SER A 14 36.26 -32.19 17.56
CA SER A 14 35.96 -31.81 18.96
C SER A 14 36.22 -30.37 19.46
N ARG A 15 35.10 -29.69 19.76
CA ARG A 15 34.75 -28.99 21.02
C ARG A 15 33.24 -28.66 20.96
N ILE A 16 32.31 -29.39 21.61
CA ILE A 16 31.94 -29.37 23.05
C ILE A 16 31.64 -27.92 23.51
N ASN A 17 30.40 -27.41 23.54
CA ASN A 17 29.25 -27.68 24.42
C ASN A 17 29.42 -27.12 25.86
N ILE A 18 28.77 -25.99 26.20
CA ILE A 18 28.36 -25.50 27.54
C ILE A 18 27.23 -24.45 27.31
N LYS A 19 25.95 -24.82 27.51
CA LYS A 19 25.05 -24.50 28.66
C LYS A 19 24.78 -22.99 28.87
N LYS A 20 23.57 -22.48 28.59
CA LYS A 20 22.28 -22.53 29.37
C LYS A 20 22.13 -21.38 30.39
N LYS A 21 20.91 -20.80 30.38
CA LYS A 21 20.18 -19.98 31.38
C LYS A 21 20.33 -18.46 31.29
N ILE A 22 19.26 -17.79 30.83
CA ILE A 22 18.36 -16.97 31.67
C ILE A 22 16.94 -17.08 31.07
N LYS A 23 15.98 -17.35 31.93
CA LYS A 23 14.54 -17.54 31.66
C LYS A 23 13.81 -16.82 32.79
N LYS A 24 12.62 -16.29 32.50
CA LYS A 24 11.64 -15.59 33.39
C LYS A 24 11.86 -14.08 33.44
N ASN A 25 10.87 -13.21 33.42
CA ASN A 25 9.42 -13.28 33.57
C ASN A 25 8.88 -11.93 33.07
N TYR A 26 7.80 -11.85 32.30
CA TYR A 26 6.79 -10.77 32.41
C TYR A 26 5.59 -11.15 31.52
N ARG A 27 4.68 -11.91 32.13
CA ARG A 27 3.29 -12.07 31.70
C ARG A 27 2.53 -10.97 32.44
N HIS A 28 1.95 -10.00 31.74
CA HIS A 28 0.90 -9.15 32.31
C HIS A 28 -0.37 -9.32 31.47
N ASN A 29 -1.34 -9.94 32.12
CA ASN A 29 -2.74 -10.00 31.75
C ASN A 29 -3.33 -8.59 31.87
N CYS A 30 -3.78 -8.00 30.76
CA CYS A 30 -4.81 -6.97 30.78
C CYS A 30 -5.98 -7.47 29.96
N ARG A 31 -6.89 -8.19 30.63
CA ARG A 31 -8.17 -8.66 30.11
C ARG A 31 -9.23 -7.70 30.64
N ILE A 32 -9.54 -6.68 29.86
CA ILE A 32 -10.60 -5.71 30.18
C ILE A 32 -11.94 -6.36 29.82
N ASN A 33 -12.71 -6.69 30.86
CA ASN A 33 -14.13 -7.03 30.80
C ASN A 33 -14.94 -5.74 30.55
N LEU A 34 -15.78 -5.73 29.52
CA LEU A 34 -16.86 -4.76 29.36
C LEU A 34 -18.17 -5.51 29.11
N PRO A 35 -19.26 -5.18 29.84
CA PRO A 35 -20.47 -5.98 29.87
C PRO A 35 -21.40 -5.73 28.68
N ALA A 36 -22.10 -6.81 28.32
CA ALA A 36 -23.14 -6.88 27.31
C ALA A 36 -24.35 -5.98 27.65
N LYS A 37 -24.74 -5.11 26.72
CA LYS A 37 -26.06 -4.47 26.72
C LYS A 37 -26.97 -5.19 25.72
N LYS A 38 -28.07 -5.71 26.27
CA LYS A 38 -29.21 -6.33 25.59
C LYS A 38 -30.00 -5.28 24.81
N PHE A 39 -30.42 -5.61 23.59
CA PHE A 39 -31.49 -4.91 22.86
C PHE A 39 -32.73 -5.82 22.81
N PRO A 40 -33.95 -5.30 23.03
CA PRO A 40 -35.17 -6.06 22.84
C PRO A 40 -35.70 -5.94 21.41
N THR A 41 -36.36 -7.01 20.99
CA THR A 41 -37.11 -7.23 19.75
C THR A 41 -38.58 -6.81 19.87
N SER A 42 -39.14 -6.22 18.80
CA SER A 42 -40.56 -6.20 18.36
C SER A 42 -40.74 -4.92 17.51
N SER A 43 -41.51 -4.78 16.45
CA SER A 43 -42.47 -5.55 15.67
C SER A 43 -42.79 -4.68 14.41
N VAL A 44 -43.15 -5.32 13.29
CA VAL A 44 -44.28 -5.03 12.37
C VAL A 44 -44.51 -3.54 11.98
N GLU A 45 -44.54 -3.07 10.71
CA GLU A 45 -45.57 -3.32 9.68
C GLU A 45 -45.26 -2.52 8.38
N ILE A 46 -45.39 -3.19 7.21
CA ILE A 46 -46.07 -2.78 5.96
C ILE A 46 -46.10 -1.29 5.54
N TRP A 47 -45.48 -0.95 4.39
CA TRP A 47 -46.25 -0.47 3.21
C TRP A 47 -45.52 -0.69 1.88
N ASN A 48 -46.29 -1.26 0.97
CA ASN A 48 -46.00 -1.66 -0.39
C ASN A 48 -46.54 -0.54 -1.31
N ARG A 49 -45.81 -0.10 -2.34
CA ARG A 49 -46.37 0.14 -3.70
C ARG A 49 -45.37 0.73 -4.69
N GLN A 50 -45.20 -0.03 -5.78
CA GLN A 50 -45.22 0.33 -7.22
C GLN A 50 -44.54 1.65 -7.66
N VAL A 51 -43.72 1.68 -8.72
CA VAL A 51 -44.15 1.44 -10.12
C VAL A 51 -42.98 0.91 -10.98
N THR A 52 -43.30 -0.08 -11.80
CA THR A 52 -42.52 -0.64 -12.91
C THR A 52 -42.81 0.10 -14.23
N TYR A 53 -41.80 0.34 -15.07
CA TYR A 53 -41.86 0.38 -16.56
C TYR A 53 -40.41 0.27 -17.07
N ARG A 54 -39.92 -0.86 -17.59
CA ARG A 54 -40.10 -1.51 -18.92
C ARG A 54 -39.67 -0.63 -20.10
N GLY A 55 -38.53 -0.97 -20.71
CA GLY A 55 -38.06 -0.42 -21.99
C GLY A 55 -36.79 -1.11 -22.48
N LYS A 56 -36.96 -2.22 -23.21
CA LYS A 56 -35.91 -2.85 -24.03
C LYS A 56 -35.83 -2.07 -25.35
N ASN A 57 -34.63 -1.78 -25.87
CA ASN A 57 -34.28 -2.17 -27.25
C ASN A 57 -32.80 -2.01 -27.59
N SER A 58 -32.42 -2.87 -28.52
CA SER A 58 -31.10 -3.25 -29.01
C SER A 58 -30.60 -2.45 -30.21
N HIS A 59 -29.29 -2.61 -30.46
CA HIS A 59 -28.64 -2.72 -31.79
C HIS A 59 -28.36 -1.46 -32.62
N ILE A 60 -27.08 -1.15 -32.87
CA ILE A 60 -26.35 -1.39 -34.14
C ILE A 60 -25.02 -0.61 -34.16
N SER A 61 -23.96 -1.37 -34.39
CA SER A 61 -22.63 -0.92 -34.79
C SER A 61 -22.57 -0.66 -36.30
N ARG A 62 -21.90 0.42 -36.73
CA ARG A 62 -21.23 0.51 -38.05
C ARG A 62 -20.24 1.68 -38.05
N GLY A 63 -18.99 1.39 -38.37
CA GLY A 63 -17.97 2.39 -38.69
C GLY A 63 -17.92 2.70 -40.18
N LYS A 64 -17.27 3.81 -40.55
CA LYS A 64 -16.21 3.93 -41.58
C LYS A 64 -15.87 5.40 -41.87
N ALA A 65 -14.57 5.68 -41.69
CA ALA A 65 -13.62 6.38 -42.56
C ALA A 65 -14.00 7.60 -43.43
N SER A 66 -13.03 8.53 -43.41
CA SER A 66 -12.48 9.39 -44.49
C SER A 66 -13.32 10.57 -45.00
N PHE A 67 -12.74 11.78 -44.95
CA PHE A 67 -12.09 12.39 -46.13
C PHE A 67 -11.56 13.80 -45.81
N SER A 68 -10.32 14.04 -46.23
CA SER A 68 -9.58 15.30 -46.19
C SER A 68 -10.18 16.39 -47.10
N ARG A 69 -10.14 17.66 -46.68
CA ARG A 69 -10.09 18.79 -47.63
C ARG A 69 -9.34 19.99 -47.04
N LEU A 70 -8.13 20.21 -47.55
CA LEU A 70 -7.45 21.50 -47.54
C LEU A 70 -8.33 22.53 -48.29
N LYS A 71 -8.43 23.75 -47.73
CA LYS A 71 -8.54 24.99 -48.49
C LYS A 71 -8.02 26.14 -47.63
N ASP A 72 -6.89 26.70 -48.06
CA ASP A 72 -6.38 28.00 -47.62
C ASP A 72 -7.31 29.13 -48.07
N LYS A 73 -7.45 30.16 -47.23
CA LYS A 73 -7.13 31.57 -47.52
C LYS A 73 -7.82 32.53 -46.53
N ASP A 74 -6.97 33.18 -45.74
CA ASP A 74 -6.97 34.59 -45.35
C ASP A 74 -8.31 35.34 -45.21
N LYS A 75 -8.65 35.67 -43.96
CA LYS A 75 -9.25 36.97 -43.62
C LYS A 75 -9.03 37.28 -42.13
N MET A 76 -8.05 38.14 -41.86
CA MET A 76 -8.02 38.94 -40.64
C MET A 76 -9.19 39.93 -40.66
N SER A 77 -9.95 40.02 -39.56
CA SER A 77 -10.35 41.27 -38.90
C SER A 77 -11.48 41.06 -37.87
N SER A 78 -11.32 41.72 -36.72
CA SER A 78 -12.27 41.95 -35.63
C SER A 78 -12.61 40.77 -34.72
N ALA A 79 -11.67 40.45 -33.82
CA ALA A 79 -11.99 39.81 -32.55
C ALA A 79 -12.74 40.82 -31.67
N VAL A 80 -14.08 40.77 -31.69
CA VAL A 80 -14.88 41.27 -30.58
C VAL A 80 -14.73 40.26 -29.44
N GLU A 81 -14.02 40.66 -28.38
CA GLU A 81 -13.88 39.86 -27.15
C GLU A 81 -15.27 39.55 -26.59
N ARG A 82 -15.71 38.30 -26.78
CA ARG A 82 -16.88 37.77 -26.09
C ARG A 82 -16.52 37.64 -24.60
N PRO A 83 -17.41 38.07 -23.68
CA PRO A 83 -17.16 37.91 -22.24
C PRO A 83 -16.95 36.44 -21.94
N ALA A 84 -15.85 36.14 -21.22
CA ALA A 84 -15.41 34.77 -20.92
C ALA A 84 -16.57 33.91 -20.39
N GLU A 85 -16.93 32.86 -21.14
CA GLU A 85 -17.92 31.88 -20.71
C GLU A 85 -17.50 31.30 -19.35
N ARG A 86 -18.33 31.49 -18.31
CA ARG A 86 -18.08 30.89 -17.00
C ARG A 86 -17.94 29.39 -17.17
N SER A 87 -16.78 28.85 -16.80
CA SER A 87 -16.51 27.42 -16.93
C SER A 87 -17.56 26.64 -16.13
N GLN A 88 -18.29 25.74 -16.80
CA GLN A 88 -19.32 24.96 -16.13
C GLN A 88 -18.65 24.02 -15.11
N LYS A 89 -19.09 24.10 -13.85
CA LYS A 89 -18.60 23.26 -12.74
C LYS A 89 -18.77 21.79 -13.11
N ARG A 90 -17.71 20.99 -12.91
CA ARG A 90 -17.75 19.56 -13.22
C ARG A 90 -18.36 18.83 -12.04
N PHE A 91 -19.60 18.37 -12.19
CA PHE A 91 -20.24 17.58 -11.14
C PHE A 91 -19.52 16.23 -10.96
N VAL A 92 -18.71 16.11 -9.91
CA VAL A 92 -18.07 14.86 -9.53
C VAL A 92 -19.04 14.03 -8.69
N LYS A 93 -19.33 12.79 -9.11
CA LYS A 93 -20.20 11.87 -8.35
C LYS A 93 -19.41 11.21 -7.21
N ARG A 94 -20.02 11.13 -6.03
CA ARG A 94 -19.46 10.42 -4.89
C ARG A 94 -19.60 8.89 -5.09
N PRO A 95 -18.59 8.09 -4.68
CA PRO A 95 -18.72 6.63 -4.61
C PRO A 95 -19.90 6.17 -3.74
N ASP A 96 -20.51 5.02 -4.06
CA ASP A 96 -21.71 4.52 -3.37
C ASP A 96 -21.38 3.72 -2.09
N ASP A 97 -21.45 4.40 -0.94
CA ASP A 97 -21.23 3.79 0.38
C ASP A 97 -22.23 2.66 0.71
N LYS A 98 -23.47 2.70 0.18
CA LYS A 98 -24.54 1.77 0.58
C LYS A 98 -24.32 0.41 -0.06
N ALA A 99 -23.98 0.37 -1.34
CA ALA A 99 -23.68 -0.87 -2.06
C ALA A 99 -22.52 -1.64 -1.39
N MET A 100 -21.41 -0.95 -1.08
CA MET A 100 -20.26 -1.58 -0.41
C MET A 100 -20.64 -2.15 0.97
N LYS A 101 -21.44 -1.42 1.77
CA LYS A 101 -21.88 -1.90 3.10
C LYS A 101 -22.72 -3.17 2.99
N GLN A 102 -23.66 -3.23 2.04
CA GLN A 102 -24.49 -4.42 1.82
C GLN A 102 -23.66 -5.64 1.40
N GLU A 103 -22.65 -5.45 0.55
CA GLU A 103 -21.75 -6.55 0.15
C GLU A 103 -20.90 -7.04 1.33
N ILE A 104 -20.37 -6.13 2.15
CA ILE A 104 -19.63 -6.48 3.37
C ILE A 104 -20.52 -7.24 4.36
N GLU A 105 -21.79 -6.86 4.51
CA GLU A 105 -22.73 -7.56 5.38
C GLU A 105 -23.01 -8.99 4.92
N LYS A 106 -23.26 -9.20 3.62
CA LYS A 106 -23.39 -10.55 3.03
C LYS A 106 -22.16 -11.42 3.31
N LEU A 107 -20.96 -10.88 3.08
CA LEU A 107 -19.70 -11.60 3.35
C LEU A 107 -19.53 -11.90 4.85
N LYS A 108 -19.94 -10.99 5.74
CA LYS A 108 -19.91 -11.22 7.19
C LYS A 108 -20.88 -12.32 7.63
N GLU A 109 -22.06 -12.40 7.03
CA GLU A 109 -23.03 -13.47 7.31
C GLU A 109 -22.49 -14.84 6.88
N GLU A 110 -21.86 -14.91 5.71
CA GLU A 110 -21.19 -16.14 5.25
C GLU A 110 -20.05 -16.55 6.18
N ILE A 111 -19.24 -15.61 6.66
CA ILE A 111 -18.19 -15.88 7.65
C ILE A 111 -18.79 -16.42 8.95
N LYS A 112 -19.92 -15.88 9.43
CA LYS A 112 -20.62 -16.40 10.61
C LYS A 112 -21.08 -17.85 10.41
N LYS A 113 -21.61 -18.19 9.23
CA LYS A 113 -22.00 -19.58 8.89
C LYS A 113 -20.78 -20.51 8.90
N LEU A 114 -19.64 -20.07 8.36
CA LEU A 114 -18.37 -20.80 8.40
C LEU A 114 -17.83 -20.95 9.82
N ASP A 115 -18.06 -19.98 10.70
CA ASP A 115 -17.66 -20.08 12.11
C ASP A 115 -18.48 -21.11 12.87
N LEU A 116 -19.79 -21.17 12.64
CA LEU A 116 -20.66 -22.20 13.24
C LEU A 116 -20.22 -23.61 12.79
N SER A 117 -19.99 -23.82 11.49
CA SER A 117 -19.54 -25.12 10.99
C SER A 117 -18.14 -25.51 11.49
N ASN A 118 -17.23 -24.54 11.63
CA ASN A 118 -15.92 -24.78 12.24
C ASN A 118 -16.05 -25.19 13.73
N ASN A 119 -16.94 -24.54 14.49
CA ASN A 119 -17.20 -24.89 15.88
C ASN A 119 -17.77 -26.31 16.01
N GLU A 120 -18.69 -26.69 15.14
CA GLU A 120 -19.24 -28.06 15.05
C GLU A 120 -18.14 -29.09 14.75
N ILE A 121 -17.27 -28.82 13.76
CA ILE A 121 -16.15 -29.69 13.42
C ILE A 121 -15.15 -29.79 14.58
N ASN A 122 -14.88 -28.69 15.28
CA ASN A 122 -14.00 -28.71 16.46
C ASN A 122 -14.62 -29.53 17.60
N ALA A 123 -15.94 -29.44 17.82
CA ALA A 123 -16.65 -30.27 18.78
C ALA A 123 -16.61 -31.76 18.39
N GLN A 124 -16.74 -32.08 17.09
CA GLN A 124 -16.61 -33.44 16.57
C GLN A 124 -15.17 -33.96 16.70
N LEU A 125 -14.15 -33.12 16.44
CA LEU A 125 -12.73 -33.47 16.65
C LEU A 125 -12.43 -33.81 18.10
N ASN A 126 -12.99 -33.05 19.05
CA ASN A 126 -12.81 -33.33 20.48
C ASN A 126 -13.45 -34.66 20.90
N LYS A 127 -14.51 -35.11 20.20
CA LYS A 127 -15.14 -36.42 20.42
C LYS A 127 -14.39 -37.56 19.74
N VAL A 128 -13.80 -37.33 18.56
CA VAL A 128 -13.03 -38.32 17.79
C VAL A 128 -11.57 -38.32 18.25
N VAL A 129 -11.37 -38.69 19.52
CA VAL A 129 -10.05 -38.85 20.15
C VAL A 129 -9.91 -40.29 20.61
N THR A 130 -8.75 -40.89 20.33
CA THR A 130 -8.39 -42.22 20.84
C THR A 130 -8.31 -42.17 22.36
N LYS A 131 -8.93 -43.14 23.05
CA LYS A 131 -8.88 -43.23 24.52
C LYS A 131 -7.43 -43.21 25.01
N PRO A 132 -7.11 -42.46 26.08
CA PRO A 132 -5.74 -42.31 26.56
C PRO A 132 -5.11 -43.65 26.94
N GLU A 133 -5.89 -44.55 27.56
CA GLU A 133 -5.46 -45.90 27.93
C GLU A 133 -4.97 -46.73 26.72
N VAL A 134 -5.67 -46.67 25.58
CA VAL A 134 -5.27 -47.40 24.36
C VAL A 134 -4.00 -46.80 23.77
N ALA A 135 -3.85 -45.47 23.85
CA ALA A 135 -2.65 -44.79 23.39
C ALA A 135 -1.43 -45.10 24.27
N GLU A 136 -1.61 -45.27 25.57
CA GLU A 136 -0.56 -45.68 26.52
C GLU A 136 -0.16 -47.14 26.31
N LYS A 137 -1.13 -48.06 26.24
CA LYS A 137 -0.89 -49.48 25.90
C LYS A 137 -0.11 -49.63 24.59
N ARG A 138 -0.49 -48.88 23.56
CA ARG A 138 0.26 -48.87 22.29
C ARG A 138 1.70 -48.42 22.46
N LYS A 139 1.97 -47.39 23.26
CA LYS A 139 3.33 -46.90 23.54
C LYS A 139 4.14 -47.93 24.31
N GLU A 140 3.54 -48.62 25.27
CA GLU A 140 4.17 -49.69 26.04
C GLU A 140 4.53 -50.88 25.14
N LEU A 141 3.59 -51.36 24.34
CA LEU A 141 3.83 -52.42 23.36
C LEU A 141 4.91 -52.02 22.33
N GLN A 142 4.95 -50.75 21.91
CA GLN A 142 6.03 -50.25 21.04
C GLN A 142 7.40 -50.23 21.73
N LYS A 143 7.47 -49.97 23.04
CA LYS A 143 8.72 -50.07 23.80
C LYS A 143 9.16 -51.52 23.92
N GLN A 144 8.25 -52.41 24.31
CA GLN A 144 8.51 -53.85 24.39
C GLN A 144 8.94 -54.42 23.04
N LEU A 145 8.30 -54.01 21.93
CA LEU A 145 8.70 -54.43 20.58
C LEU A 145 10.13 -53.99 20.26
N LYS A 146 10.53 -52.77 20.62
CA LYS A 146 11.90 -52.28 20.42
C LYS A 146 12.91 -53.09 21.22
N GLU A 147 12.62 -53.36 22.49
CA GLU A 147 13.46 -54.19 23.35
C GLU A 147 13.61 -55.61 22.78
N VAL A 148 12.52 -56.19 22.27
CA VAL A 148 12.55 -57.50 21.62
C VAL A 148 13.37 -57.47 20.32
N ILE A 149 13.24 -56.43 19.50
CA ILE A 149 14.06 -56.25 18.29
C ILE A 149 15.55 -56.11 18.65
N GLU A 150 15.87 -55.36 19.71
CA GLU A 150 17.25 -55.22 20.20
C GLU A 150 17.80 -56.56 20.68
N LYS A 151 17.04 -57.34 21.46
CA LYS A 151 17.39 -58.72 21.85
C LYS A 151 17.57 -59.64 20.65
N GLN A 152 16.69 -59.58 19.65
CA GLN A 152 16.87 -60.36 18.42
C GLN A 152 18.13 -59.94 17.66
N GLY A 153 18.44 -58.64 17.65
CA GLY A 153 19.66 -58.09 17.05
C GLY A 153 20.92 -58.58 17.74
N SER A 154 20.99 -58.50 19.08
CA SER A 154 22.13 -58.98 19.86
C SER A 154 22.35 -60.47 19.65
N ILE A 155 21.28 -61.27 19.70
CA ILE A 155 21.43 -62.71 19.55
C ILE A 155 21.84 -63.11 18.13
N LYS A 156 21.35 -62.40 17.09
CA LYS A 156 21.84 -62.58 15.72
C LYS A 156 23.32 -62.23 15.60
N SER A 157 23.77 -61.14 16.23
CA SER A 157 25.18 -60.75 16.26
C SER A 157 26.06 -61.79 16.96
N GLU A 158 25.65 -62.28 18.12
CA GLU A 158 26.35 -63.33 18.86
C GLU A 158 26.45 -64.63 18.06
N ARG A 159 25.34 -65.05 17.44
CA ARG A 159 25.31 -66.24 16.56
C ARG A 159 26.28 -66.09 15.39
N ASN A 160 26.29 -64.92 14.74
CA ASN A 160 27.20 -64.66 13.62
C ASN A 160 28.66 -64.62 14.07
N ALA A 161 28.96 -64.01 15.21
CA ALA A 161 30.31 -64.00 15.78
C ALA A 161 30.81 -65.42 16.09
N VAL A 162 29.98 -66.28 16.67
CA VAL A 162 30.31 -67.69 16.91
C VAL A 162 30.48 -68.45 15.60
N LEU A 163 29.62 -68.23 14.60
CA LEU A 163 29.76 -68.85 13.28
C LEU A 163 31.06 -68.42 12.58
N ASP A 164 31.44 -67.16 12.67
CA ASP A 164 32.67 -66.66 12.06
C ASP A 164 33.91 -67.17 12.80
N GLN A 165 33.86 -67.30 14.14
CA GLN A 165 34.90 -68.00 14.92
C GLN A 165 35.05 -69.47 14.50
N ILE A 166 33.93 -70.18 14.30
CA ILE A 166 33.95 -71.57 13.82
C ILE A 166 34.61 -71.64 12.44
N LYS A 167 34.24 -70.77 11.50
CA LYS A 167 34.83 -70.74 10.14
C LYS A 167 36.34 -70.48 10.18
N VAL A 168 36.79 -69.54 11.02
CA VAL A 168 38.21 -69.22 11.16
C VAL A 168 38.97 -70.42 11.73
N ILE A 169 38.47 -71.05 12.80
CA ILE A 169 39.12 -72.23 13.39
C ILE A 169 39.11 -73.41 12.41
N GLU A 170 37.99 -73.66 11.71
CA GLU A 170 37.90 -74.70 10.68
C GLU A 170 38.88 -74.46 9.52
N ALA A 171 39.10 -73.21 9.11
CA ALA A 171 40.11 -72.87 8.10
C ALA A 171 41.54 -73.14 8.61
N THR A 172 41.85 -72.78 9.86
CA THR A 172 43.17 -73.08 10.46
C THR A 172 43.39 -74.58 10.66
N LEU A 173 42.36 -75.32 11.05
CA LEU A 173 42.40 -76.77 11.22
C LEU A 173 42.63 -77.46 9.88
N LYS A 174 41.95 -77.05 8.82
CA LYS A 174 42.18 -77.57 7.46
C LYS A 174 43.61 -77.31 6.98
N ARG A 175 44.17 -76.12 7.26
CA ARG A 175 45.57 -75.79 6.94
C ARG A 175 46.55 -76.72 7.65
N LYS A 176 46.43 -76.87 8.97
CA LYS A 176 47.30 -77.75 9.77
C LYS A 176 47.18 -79.22 9.39
N ILE A 177 45.97 -79.71 9.12
CA ILE A 177 45.79 -81.08 8.61
C ILE A 177 46.49 -81.24 7.25
N GLY A 178 46.39 -80.25 6.35
CA GLY A 178 47.12 -80.26 5.08
C GLY A 178 48.64 -80.24 5.26
N GLU A 179 49.15 -79.47 6.23
CA GLU A 179 50.59 -79.42 6.58
C GLU A 179 51.07 -80.76 7.14
N ILE A 180 50.33 -81.36 8.08
CA ILE A 180 50.61 -82.69 8.64
C ILE A 180 50.60 -83.74 7.51
N GLN A 181 49.60 -83.71 6.63
CA GLN A 181 49.51 -84.63 5.49
C GLN A 181 50.69 -84.46 4.52
N ALA A 182 51.09 -83.22 4.20
CA ALA A 182 52.20 -82.93 3.30
C ALA A 182 53.58 -83.29 3.89
N GLN A 183 53.73 -83.25 5.21
CA GLN A 183 54.96 -83.67 5.91
C GLN A 183 55.00 -85.20 6.09
N THR A 184 53.88 -85.83 6.43
CA THR A 184 53.79 -87.30 6.59
C THR A 184 53.86 -88.03 5.25
N SER A 185 53.28 -87.51 4.16
CA SER A 185 53.31 -88.18 2.85
C SER A 185 54.70 -88.31 2.22
N LYS A 186 55.68 -87.54 2.70
CA LYS A 186 57.08 -87.59 2.23
C LYS A 186 57.89 -88.73 2.86
N HIS A 187 57.36 -89.37 3.91
CA HIS A 187 58.08 -90.35 4.70
C HIS A 187 57.23 -91.61 4.91
N ASN A 188 57.88 -92.77 4.98
CA ASN A 188 57.18 -94.06 5.14
C ASN A 188 56.85 -94.40 6.61
N PHE A 189 57.19 -93.52 7.55
CA PHE A 189 56.98 -93.70 8.99
C PHE A 189 55.77 -92.89 9.45
N LYS A 190 54.98 -93.43 10.38
CA LYS A 190 53.73 -92.82 10.85
C LYS A 190 53.87 -92.15 12.22
N ASN A 191 54.77 -92.66 13.05
CA ASN A 191 54.97 -92.19 14.42
C ASN A 191 56.46 -92.05 14.77
N VAL A 192 56.81 -91.16 15.70
CA VAL A 192 58.18 -91.00 16.23
C VAL A 192 58.70 -92.32 16.81
N GLN A 193 57.83 -93.10 17.45
CA GLN A 193 58.17 -94.41 18.02
C GLN A 193 58.66 -95.42 16.97
N GLU A 194 58.12 -95.37 15.74
CA GLU A 194 58.56 -96.25 14.64
C GLU A 194 59.97 -95.86 14.14
N ILE A 195 60.27 -94.56 14.13
CA ILE A 195 61.60 -94.04 13.77
C ILE A 195 62.63 -94.45 14.82
N ASP A 196 62.30 -94.32 16.11
CA ASP A 196 63.17 -94.69 17.22
C ASP A 196 63.46 -96.20 17.26
N ALA A 197 62.45 -97.03 17.01
CA ALA A 197 62.63 -98.48 16.88
C ALA A 197 63.57 -98.86 15.71
N ARG A 198 63.45 -98.17 14.57
CA ARG A 198 64.31 -98.40 13.41
C ARG A 198 65.74 -97.92 13.65
N VAL A 199 65.93 -96.79 14.33
CA VAL A 199 67.25 -96.29 14.74
C VAL A 199 67.91 -97.29 15.69
N ALA A 200 67.20 -97.77 16.71
CA ALA A 200 67.73 -98.77 17.65
C ALA A 200 68.13 -100.08 16.95
N TYR A 201 67.33 -100.54 15.98
CA TYR A 201 67.68 -101.71 15.17
C TYR A 201 68.96 -101.50 14.36
N LEU A 202 69.11 -100.34 13.70
CA LEU A 202 70.32 -100.02 12.93
C LEU A 202 71.55 -99.80 13.82
N ASP A 203 71.40 -99.18 15.00
CA ASP A 203 72.46 -99.04 16.00
C ASP A 203 72.96 -100.44 16.44
N GLN A 204 72.05 -101.37 16.79
CA GLN A 204 72.41 -102.74 17.16
C GLN A 204 73.15 -103.50 16.05
N LEU A 205 72.75 -103.32 14.79
CA LEU A 205 73.41 -103.95 13.65
C LEU A 205 74.83 -103.42 13.41
N VAL A 206 75.07 -102.12 13.67
CA VAL A 206 76.40 -101.50 13.56
C VAL A 206 77.29 -101.90 14.74
N ASP A 207 76.74 -101.94 15.96
CA ASP A 207 77.46 -102.34 17.17
C ASP A 207 77.91 -103.81 17.15
N ALA A 208 77.17 -104.68 16.46
CA ALA A 208 77.52 -106.09 16.29
C ALA A 208 78.83 -106.32 15.48
N GLY A 209 79.27 -105.35 14.67
CA GLY A 209 80.59 -105.37 14.01
C GLY A 209 80.77 -106.37 12.85
N ASP A 210 79.74 -107.13 12.48
CA ASP A 210 79.80 -108.17 11.44
C ASP A 210 79.56 -107.66 10.00
N LEU A 211 79.48 -106.34 9.82
CA LEU A 211 79.10 -105.71 8.55
C LEU A 211 80.30 -105.29 7.71
N LYS A 212 80.11 -105.23 6.39
CA LYS A 212 81.11 -104.64 5.49
C LYS A 212 81.15 -103.12 5.73
N LEU A 213 82.35 -102.52 5.68
CA LEU A 213 82.57 -101.07 5.86
C LEU A 213 81.66 -100.19 4.97
N ALA A 214 81.25 -100.68 3.80
CA ALA A 214 80.31 -99.98 2.91
C ALA A 214 78.88 -99.95 3.46
N ASP A 215 78.42 -101.05 4.07
CA ASP A 215 77.09 -101.21 4.64
C ASP A 215 76.98 -100.48 5.99
N GLU A 216 78.01 -100.51 6.83
CA GLU A 216 78.10 -99.69 8.05
C GLU A 216 77.97 -98.20 7.71
N ARG A 217 78.72 -97.72 6.72
CA ARG A 217 78.61 -96.33 6.23
C ARG A 217 77.21 -96.01 5.72
N ARG A 218 76.51 -96.96 5.12
CA ARG A 218 75.13 -96.79 4.64
C ARG A 218 74.14 -96.73 5.81
N PHE A 219 74.23 -97.63 6.79
CA PHE A 219 73.37 -97.64 7.98
C PHE A 219 73.61 -96.43 8.88
N VAL A 220 74.87 -95.99 9.05
CA VAL A 220 75.18 -94.75 9.77
C VAL A 220 74.58 -93.53 9.06
N LYS A 221 74.61 -93.49 7.72
CA LYS A 221 73.94 -92.44 6.93
C LYS A 221 72.41 -92.52 7.10
N GLU A 222 71.80 -93.70 7.01
CA GLU A 222 70.36 -93.92 7.20
C GLU A 222 69.93 -93.50 8.62
N MET A 223 70.67 -93.90 9.65
CA MET A 223 70.45 -93.51 11.02
C MET A 223 70.54 -92.00 11.22
N SER A 224 71.54 -91.34 10.62
CA SER A 224 71.65 -89.88 10.68
C SER A 224 70.46 -89.19 9.99
N ALA A 225 69.91 -89.78 8.92
CA ALA A 225 68.70 -89.30 8.26
C ALA A 225 67.46 -89.53 9.13
N LEU A 226 67.31 -90.71 9.74
CA LEU A 226 66.20 -91.03 10.66
C LEU A 226 66.22 -90.13 11.92
N ARG A 227 67.38 -89.84 12.49
CA ARG A 227 67.52 -88.91 13.63
C ARG A 227 67.16 -87.47 13.26
N LYS A 228 67.32 -87.06 11.99
CA LYS A 228 66.82 -85.77 11.47
C LYS A 228 65.30 -85.81 11.30
N LEU A 229 64.78 -86.86 10.66
CA LEU A 229 63.33 -87.08 10.51
C LEU A 229 62.61 -87.09 11.87
N ARG A 230 63.20 -87.70 12.89
CA ARG A 230 62.67 -87.69 14.27
C ARG A 230 62.38 -86.27 14.78
N LYS A 231 63.25 -85.31 14.47
CA LYS A 231 63.06 -83.90 14.86
C LYS A 231 61.89 -83.27 14.11
N ASP A 232 61.72 -83.61 12.84
CA ASP A 232 60.61 -83.13 12.01
C ASP A 232 59.26 -83.71 12.49
N PHE A 233 59.22 -85.00 12.86
CA PHE A 233 58.02 -85.62 13.44
C PHE A 233 57.67 -85.07 14.85
N GLY A 234 58.67 -84.66 15.64
CA GLY A 234 58.41 -83.94 16.89
C GLY A 234 57.73 -82.57 16.70
N ALA A 235 57.83 -81.96 15.51
CA ALA A 235 57.04 -80.78 15.15
C ALA A 235 55.60 -81.17 14.75
N ILE A 236 55.44 -82.28 14.01
CA ILE A 236 54.13 -82.84 13.65
C ILE A 236 53.29 -83.21 14.88
N GLU A 237 53.89 -83.78 15.93
CA GLU A 237 53.18 -84.07 17.18
C GLU A 237 52.60 -82.81 17.84
N LYS A 238 53.33 -81.69 17.79
CA LYS A 238 52.85 -80.40 18.29
C LYS A 238 51.71 -79.86 17.43
N ASP A 239 51.78 -80.01 16.12
CA ASP A 239 50.71 -79.62 15.21
C ASP A 239 49.46 -80.50 15.40
N GLN A 240 49.63 -81.79 15.68
CA GLN A 240 48.55 -82.73 15.99
C GLN A 240 47.83 -82.36 17.30
N GLN A 241 48.58 -82.03 18.35
CA GLN A 241 48.02 -81.51 19.61
C GLN A 241 47.20 -80.25 19.36
N GLN A 242 47.72 -79.32 18.53
CA GLN A 242 46.98 -78.11 18.17
C GLN A 242 45.73 -78.39 17.34
N VAL A 243 45.73 -79.40 16.48
CA VAL A 243 44.53 -79.84 15.72
C VAL A 243 43.46 -80.38 16.67
N ASP A 244 43.84 -81.19 17.66
CA ASP A 244 42.90 -81.78 18.59
C ASP A 244 42.32 -80.72 19.56
N GLU A 245 43.13 -79.74 19.97
CA GLU A 245 42.63 -78.53 20.65
C GLU A 245 41.62 -77.74 19.80
N GLN A 246 41.90 -77.57 18.50
CA GLN A 246 41.00 -76.85 17.59
C GLN A 246 39.68 -77.60 17.37
N LYS A 247 39.71 -78.94 17.29
CA LYS A 247 38.50 -79.78 17.24
C LYS A 247 37.66 -79.62 18.51
N ALA A 248 38.30 -79.62 19.69
CA ALA A 248 37.63 -79.40 20.96
C ALA A 248 36.97 -78.02 21.01
N LYS A 249 37.70 -76.96 20.60
CA LYS A 249 37.17 -75.59 20.50
C LYS A 249 35.97 -75.47 19.54
N ILE A 250 36.01 -76.15 18.39
CA ILE A 250 34.86 -76.19 17.46
C ILE A 250 33.65 -76.89 18.11
N ALA A 251 33.86 -78.02 18.80
CA ALA A 251 32.78 -78.74 19.47
C ALA A 251 32.12 -77.88 20.57
N GLU A 252 32.92 -77.12 21.33
CA GLU A 252 32.42 -76.15 22.32
C GLU A 252 31.63 -75.00 21.68
N LEU A 253 32.14 -74.40 20.59
CA LEU A 253 31.44 -73.32 19.88
C LEU A 253 30.12 -73.81 19.24
N LYS A 254 30.09 -75.05 18.73
CA LYS A 254 28.85 -75.68 18.23
C LYS A 254 27.83 -75.91 19.35
N LYS A 255 28.27 -76.32 20.54
CA LYS A 255 27.40 -76.41 21.73
C LYS A 255 26.84 -75.04 22.13
N LYS A 256 27.68 -74.00 22.14
CA LYS A 256 27.24 -72.61 22.40
C LYS A 256 26.20 -72.16 21.37
N LEU A 257 26.39 -72.45 20.08
CA LEU A 257 25.43 -72.11 19.04
C LEU A 257 24.05 -72.77 19.24
N ASN A 258 24.01 -74.02 19.72
CA ASN A 258 22.76 -74.73 19.99
C ASN A 258 22.00 -74.20 21.22
N SER A 259 22.71 -73.59 22.17
CA SER A 259 22.12 -72.94 23.34
C SER A 259 21.49 -71.58 23.03
N ILE A 260 21.91 -70.93 21.94
CA ILE A 260 21.41 -69.64 21.45
C ILE A 260 20.10 -69.88 20.66
N GLN A 261 19.04 -70.35 21.34
CA GLN A 261 17.72 -70.54 20.74
C GLN A 261 16.82 -69.31 20.93
N ASN A 262 16.29 -68.78 19.83
CA ASN A 262 15.48 -67.55 19.80
C ASN A 262 13.98 -67.77 19.69
N LYS A 263 13.50 -69.01 19.88
CA LYS A 263 12.10 -69.36 19.63
C LYS A 263 11.14 -68.60 20.55
N GLU A 264 11.54 -68.34 21.78
CA GLU A 264 10.74 -67.59 22.77
C GLU A 264 10.66 -66.11 22.41
N VAL A 265 11.80 -65.46 22.15
CA VAL A 265 11.88 -64.06 21.70
C VAL A 265 11.10 -63.85 20.38
N GLN A 266 11.07 -64.86 19.51
CA GLN A 266 10.29 -64.82 18.27
C GLN A 266 8.77 -64.91 18.54
N LYS A 267 8.33 -65.77 19.47
CA LYS A 267 6.91 -65.85 19.88
C LYS A 267 6.44 -64.56 20.56
N GLU A 268 7.28 -63.96 21.41
CA GLU A 268 6.99 -62.67 22.04
C GLU A 268 6.84 -61.56 21.00
N PHE A 269 7.73 -61.50 20.01
CA PHE A 269 7.64 -60.58 18.88
C PHE A 269 6.32 -60.74 18.13
N GLU A 270 5.96 -61.95 17.74
CA GLU A 270 4.74 -62.23 17.00
C GLU A 270 3.48 -61.89 17.80
N ARG A 271 3.48 -62.13 19.12
CA ARG A 271 2.37 -61.73 20.01
C ARG A 271 2.22 -60.21 20.07
N ILE A 272 3.30 -59.50 20.39
CA ILE A 272 3.28 -58.02 20.51
C ILE A 272 2.91 -57.38 19.16
N GLN A 273 3.41 -57.93 18.05
CA GLN A 273 3.08 -57.44 16.72
C GLN A 273 1.59 -57.60 16.41
N LYS A 274 0.99 -58.74 16.72
CA LYS A 274 -0.46 -58.97 16.55
C LYS A 274 -1.29 -57.99 17.40
N GLU A 275 -0.95 -57.83 18.68
CA GLU A 275 -1.64 -56.87 19.56
C GLU A 275 -1.52 -55.42 19.05
N LEU A 276 -0.36 -55.04 18.51
CA LEU A 276 -0.16 -53.73 17.89
C LEU A 276 -0.98 -53.56 16.62
N ASP A 277 -1.07 -54.60 15.78
CA ASP A 277 -1.82 -54.57 14.53
C ASP A 277 -3.33 -54.46 14.79
N GLU A 278 -3.86 -55.20 15.77
CA GLU A 278 -5.25 -55.07 16.23
C GLU A 278 -5.56 -53.65 16.74
N ILE A 279 -4.67 -53.06 17.56
CA ILE A 279 -4.81 -51.68 18.03
C ILE A 279 -4.74 -50.69 16.86
N ASN A 280 -3.85 -50.91 15.90
CA ASN A 280 -3.73 -50.03 14.74
C ASN A 280 -5.00 -50.11 13.89
N ASP A 281 -5.54 -51.30 13.63
CA ASP A 281 -6.75 -51.54 12.85
C ASP A 281 -7.98 -50.90 13.47
N ALA A 282 -8.18 -51.07 14.79
CA ALA A 282 -9.25 -50.41 15.53
C ALA A 282 -9.13 -48.86 15.45
N ASN A 283 -7.90 -48.33 15.39
CA ASN A 283 -7.66 -46.90 15.31
C ASN A 283 -7.69 -46.33 13.88
N LYS A 284 -7.53 -47.14 12.82
CA LYS A 284 -7.53 -46.68 11.41
C LYS A 284 -8.78 -45.87 11.07
N GLY A 285 -9.96 -46.34 11.49
CA GLY A 285 -11.22 -45.64 11.26
C GLY A 285 -11.30 -44.29 11.99
N ILE A 286 -10.82 -44.22 13.23
CA ILE A 286 -10.78 -42.98 14.04
C ILE A 286 -9.82 -41.96 13.40
N VAL A 287 -8.63 -42.41 13.00
CA VAL A 287 -7.62 -41.57 12.35
C VAL A 287 -8.12 -41.04 11.01
N SER A 288 -8.76 -41.88 10.20
CA SER A 288 -9.35 -41.46 8.91
C SER A 288 -10.42 -40.37 9.10
N LYS A 289 -11.37 -40.59 10.01
CA LYS A 289 -12.40 -39.59 10.36
C LYS A 289 -11.78 -38.29 10.89
N ARG A 290 -10.77 -38.39 11.75
CA ARG A 290 -10.05 -37.22 12.28
C ARG A 290 -9.33 -36.45 11.17
N ASN A 291 -8.70 -37.14 10.22
CA ASN A 291 -8.05 -36.51 9.07
C ASN A 291 -9.07 -35.78 8.18
N GLN A 292 -10.23 -36.39 7.93
CA GLN A 292 -11.33 -35.73 7.21
C GLN A 292 -11.85 -34.48 7.92
N PHE A 293 -11.92 -34.48 9.25
CA PHE A 293 -12.28 -33.26 9.99
C PHE A 293 -11.19 -32.19 9.93
N PHE A 294 -9.91 -32.58 9.92
CA PHE A 294 -8.82 -31.63 9.73
C PHE A 294 -8.80 -31.01 8.33
N THR A 295 -9.05 -31.78 7.28
CA THR A 295 -9.17 -31.23 5.91
C THR A 295 -10.33 -30.24 5.85
N LYS A 296 -11.53 -30.64 6.29
CA LYS A 296 -12.70 -29.74 6.35
C LYS A 296 -12.43 -28.47 7.15
N ARG A 297 -11.76 -28.58 8.31
CA ARG A 297 -11.37 -27.41 9.12
C ARG A 297 -10.40 -26.50 8.38
N ASN A 298 -9.42 -27.07 7.69
CA ASN A 298 -8.45 -26.29 6.91
C ASN A 298 -9.12 -25.62 5.71
N ASP A 299 -10.06 -26.28 5.04
CA ASP A 299 -10.82 -25.73 3.93
C ASP A 299 -11.73 -24.58 4.39
N ILE A 300 -12.40 -24.71 5.53
CA ILE A 300 -13.16 -23.60 6.13
C ILE A 300 -12.27 -22.42 6.49
N LYS A 301 -11.07 -22.66 7.02
CA LYS A 301 -10.11 -21.58 7.30
C LYS A 301 -9.71 -20.84 6.02
N LYS A 302 -9.37 -21.56 4.95
CA LYS A 302 -9.06 -20.97 3.64
C LYS A 302 -10.24 -20.15 3.10
N ALA A 303 -11.45 -20.71 3.13
CA ALA A 303 -12.65 -20.00 2.70
C ALA A 303 -12.90 -18.71 3.52
N LYS A 304 -12.69 -18.75 4.84
CA LYS A 304 -12.76 -17.55 5.68
C LYS A 304 -11.70 -16.51 5.29
N ASP A 305 -10.46 -16.93 5.08
CA ASP A 305 -9.35 -16.05 4.71
C ASP A 305 -9.61 -15.38 3.35
N GLU A 306 -10.18 -16.11 2.39
CA GLU A 306 -10.64 -15.57 1.10
C GLU A 306 -11.74 -14.52 1.28
N LYS A 307 -12.76 -14.78 2.10
CA LYS A 307 -13.84 -13.82 2.40
C LYS A 307 -13.33 -12.58 3.11
N TYR A 308 -12.43 -12.71 4.08
CA TYR A 308 -11.75 -11.58 4.70
C TYR A 308 -10.84 -10.84 3.70
N GLY A 309 -10.23 -11.56 2.76
CA GLY A 309 -9.52 -10.98 1.63
C GLY A 309 -10.43 -10.12 0.75
N GLN A 310 -11.63 -10.62 0.41
CA GLN A 310 -12.64 -9.88 -0.35
C GLN A 310 -13.10 -8.62 0.39
N ILE A 311 -13.39 -8.71 1.69
CA ILE A 311 -13.76 -7.53 2.50
C ILE A 311 -12.64 -6.49 2.50
N ARG A 312 -11.37 -6.91 2.63
CA ARG A 312 -10.22 -5.99 2.59
C ARG A 312 -10.08 -5.32 1.23
N LYS A 313 -10.26 -6.08 0.14
CA LYS A 313 -10.24 -5.54 -1.23
C LYS A 313 -11.35 -4.52 -1.46
N LEU A 314 -12.61 -4.87 -1.16
CA LEU A 314 -13.75 -3.96 -1.31
C LEU A 314 -13.56 -2.63 -0.57
N ARG A 315 -13.00 -2.67 0.65
CA ARG A 315 -12.66 -1.45 1.39
C ARG A 315 -11.55 -0.66 0.74
N ALA A 316 -10.46 -1.32 0.34
CA ALA A 316 -9.34 -0.67 -0.31
C ALA A 316 -9.72 -0.04 -1.66
N ASP A 317 -10.55 -0.72 -2.45
CA ASP A 317 -11.07 -0.23 -3.73
C ASP A 317 -11.96 1.00 -3.51
N PHE A 318 -12.87 0.94 -2.52
CA PHE A 318 -13.71 2.08 -2.13
C PHE A 318 -12.89 3.26 -1.61
N ASP A 319 -11.90 3.03 -0.74
CA ASP A 319 -11.03 4.08 -0.21
C ASP A 319 -10.23 4.74 -1.34
N ALA A 320 -9.72 3.94 -2.31
CA ALA A 320 -9.02 4.45 -3.48
C ALA A 320 -9.93 5.28 -4.41
N GLU A 321 -11.17 4.85 -4.63
CA GLU A 321 -12.18 5.63 -5.36
C GLU A 321 -12.54 6.92 -4.63
N PHE A 322 -12.66 6.87 -3.31
CA PHE A 322 -12.97 8.02 -2.49
C PHE A 322 -11.82 9.03 -2.43
N ASP A 323 -10.57 8.57 -2.41
CA ASP A 323 -9.40 9.44 -2.51
C ASP A 323 -9.30 10.11 -3.89
N LYS A 324 -9.62 9.39 -4.98
CA LYS A 324 -9.75 10.00 -6.32
C LYS A 324 -10.84 11.07 -6.32
N PHE A 325 -12.00 10.78 -5.75
CA PHE A 325 -13.10 11.74 -5.62
C PHE A 325 -12.68 13.01 -4.85
N ARG A 326 -11.99 12.84 -3.71
CA ARG A 326 -11.45 13.94 -2.90
C ARG A 326 -10.43 14.79 -3.67
N LYS A 327 -9.52 14.15 -4.42
CA LYS A 327 -8.54 14.85 -5.27
C LYS A 327 -9.22 15.67 -6.35
N LEU A 328 -10.21 15.11 -7.04
CA LEU A 328 -10.98 15.84 -8.07
C LEU A 328 -11.71 17.05 -7.48
N LEU A 329 -12.31 16.94 -6.29
CA LEU A 329 -12.93 18.08 -5.62
C LEU A 329 -11.92 19.15 -5.21
N ALA A 330 -10.74 18.75 -4.74
CA ALA A 330 -9.67 19.69 -4.38
C ALA A 330 -9.11 20.41 -5.61
N GLU A 331 -8.91 19.69 -6.72
CA GLU A 331 -8.52 20.25 -8.02
C GLU A 331 -9.56 21.23 -8.55
N GLU A 332 -10.85 20.89 -8.47
CA GLU A 332 -11.92 21.79 -8.89
C GLU A 332 -11.98 23.05 -8.01
N ARG A 333 -11.78 22.92 -6.69
CA ARG A 333 -11.71 24.07 -5.78
C ARG A 333 -10.52 24.98 -6.13
N LYS A 334 -9.34 24.40 -6.31
CA LYS A 334 -8.13 25.15 -6.72
C LYS A 334 -8.36 25.89 -8.03
N LYS A 335 -8.97 25.21 -9.02
CA LYS A 335 -9.31 25.84 -10.29
C LYS A 335 -10.28 27.01 -10.13
N GLN A 336 -11.30 26.89 -9.27
CA GLN A 336 -12.22 27.98 -8.98
C GLN A 336 -11.54 29.15 -8.28
N GLU A 337 -10.66 28.88 -7.31
CA GLU A 337 -9.86 29.91 -6.62
C GLU A 337 -8.93 30.64 -7.59
N GLU A 338 -8.27 29.91 -8.51
CA GLU A 338 -7.44 30.51 -9.57
C GLU A 338 -8.25 31.34 -10.57
N GLU A 339 -9.41 30.86 -11.03
CA GLU A 339 -10.30 31.61 -11.92
C GLU A 339 -10.83 32.88 -11.25
N HIS A 340 -11.25 32.78 -9.99
CA HIS A 340 -11.72 33.93 -9.22
C HIS A 340 -10.60 34.93 -8.95
N LYS A 341 -9.39 34.46 -8.58
CA LYS A 341 -8.22 35.34 -8.40
C LYS A 341 -7.87 36.07 -9.69
N LYS A 342 -7.86 35.38 -10.84
CA LYS A 342 -7.63 35.99 -12.16
C LYS A 342 -8.71 37.01 -12.52
N GLN A 343 -9.98 36.71 -12.25
CA GLN A 343 -11.09 37.66 -12.46
C GLN A 343 -10.92 38.90 -11.59
N GLN A 344 -10.65 38.75 -10.29
CA GLN A 344 -10.39 39.88 -9.39
C GLN A 344 -9.20 40.72 -9.84
N GLU A 345 -8.09 40.10 -10.25
CA GLU A 345 -6.94 40.80 -10.78
C GLU A 345 -7.28 41.58 -12.06
N SER A 346 -8.07 41.00 -12.97
CA SER A 346 -8.52 41.67 -14.20
C SER A 346 -9.47 42.84 -13.92
N GLU A 347 -10.40 42.68 -12.97
CA GLU A 347 -11.33 43.75 -12.55
C GLU A 347 -10.59 44.88 -11.84
N LYS A 348 -9.64 44.54 -10.95
CA LYS A 348 -8.77 45.53 -10.31
C LYS A 348 -7.97 46.30 -11.36
N LYS A 349 -7.41 45.63 -12.37
CA LYS A 349 -6.71 46.29 -13.48
C LYS A 349 -7.65 47.19 -14.29
N ARG A 350 -8.88 46.74 -14.59
CA ARG A 350 -9.85 47.55 -15.34
C ARG A 350 -10.29 48.79 -14.57
N LYS A 351 -10.64 48.64 -13.28
CA LYS A 351 -11.00 49.78 -12.41
C LYS A 351 -9.88 50.80 -12.28
N ARG A 352 -8.62 50.34 -12.21
CA ARG A 352 -7.46 51.22 -12.18
C ARG A 352 -7.31 52.03 -13.47
N LYS A 353 -7.43 51.37 -14.63
CA LYS A 353 -7.46 52.07 -15.93
C LYS A 353 -8.61 53.07 -16.02
N GLU A 354 -9.82 52.66 -15.64
CA GLU A 354 -10.99 53.55 -15.60
C GLU A 354 -10.78 54.75 -14.66
N HIS A 355 -10.11 54.57 -13.52
CA HIS A 355 -9.79 55.66 -12.59
C HIS A 355 -8.75 56.62 -13.19
N ALA A 356 -7.67 56.09 -13.75
CA ALA A 356 -6.65 56.90 -14.43
C ALA A 356 -7.25 57.68 -15.61
N GLU A 357 -8.13 57.06 -16.41
CA GLU A 357 -8.84 57.71 -17.50
C GLU A 357 -9.79 58.81 -17.01
N LYS A 358 -10.49 58.59 -15.89
CA LYS A 358 -11.34 59.62 -15.27
C LYS A 358 -10.54 60.81 -14.76
N GLU A 359 -9.42 60.57 -14.07
CA GLU A 359 -8.55 61.66 -13.59
C GLU A 359 -7.97 62.49 -14.76
N LEU A 360 -7.63 61.86 -15.88
CA LEU A 360 -7.22 62.58 -17.09
C LEU A 360 -8.39 63.35 -17.72
N ALA A 361 -9.57 62.76 -17.80
CA ALA A 361 -10.74 63.40 -18.37
C ALA A 361 -11.18 64.62 -17.55
N GLU A 362 -11.23 64.49 -16.22
CA GLU A 362 -11.52 65.58 -15.28
C GLU A 362 -10.49 66.70 -15.39
N ALA A 363 -9.20 66.36 -15.47
CA ALA A 363 -8.15 67.37 -15.66
C ALA A 363 -8.16 68.02 -17.05
N SER A 364 -8.73 67.35 -18.06
CA SER A 364 -8.89 67.88 -19.42
C SER A 364 -10.08 68.82 -19.58
N VAL A 365 -10.97 68.91 -18.58
CA VAL A 365 -12.05 69.91 -18.56
C VAL A 365 -11.41 71.30 -18.45
N PRO A 366 -11.82 72.28 -19.27
CA PRO A 366 -11.32 73.64 -19.16
C PRO A 366 -11.47 74.20 -17.74
N ALA A 367 -10.38 74.76 -17.20
CA ALA A 367 -10.33 75.36 -15.87
C ALA A 367 -11.32 76.54 -15.81
N PHE A 368 -11.89 76.78 -14.62
CA PHE A 368 -12.90 77.82 -14.41
C PHE A 368 -14.17 77.68 -15.28
N SER A 369 -14.40 76.53 -15.94
CA SER A 369 -15.59 76.34 -16.80
C SER A 369 -16.92 76.47 -16.05
N ASP A 370 -17.00 75.96 -14.82
CA ASP A 370 -18.18 76.12 -13.97
C ASP A 370 -18.40 77.60 -13.57
N GLU A 371 -17.31 78.30 -13.25
CA GLU A 371 -17.33 79.72 -12.91
C GLU A 371 -17.75 80.57 -14.12
N ILE A 372 -17.18 80.32 -15.30
CA ILE A 372 -17.55 80.97 -16.57
C ILE A 372 -19.02 80.68 -16.91
N ASN A 373 -19.48 79.44 -16.76
CA ASN A 373 -20.89 79.08 -16.96
C ASN A 373 -21.82 79.78 -15.97
N SER A 374 -21.41 79.92 -14.71
CA SER A 374 -22.15 80.65 -13.69
C SER A 374 -22.22 82.14 -14.03
N ILE A 375 -21.11 82.76 -14.46
CA ILE A 375 -21.05 84.16 -14.91
C ILE A 375 -21.97 84.37 -16.12
N HIS A 376 -21.98 83.48 -17.11
CA HIS A 376 -22.92 83.58 -18.23
C HIS A 376 -24.39 83.45 -17.80
N THR A 377 -24.69 82.61 -16.81
CA THR A 377 -26.06 82.46 -16.26
C THR A 377 -26.47 83.73 -15.51
N LEU A 378 -25.55 84.30 -14.73
CA LEU A 378 -25.73 85.57 -14.02
C LEU A 378 -25.90 86.75 -14.98
N LEU A 379 -25.06 86.84 -16.01
CA LEU A 379 -25.17 87.86 -17.05
C LEU A 379 -26.48 87.72 -17.82
N SER A 380 -26.95 86.52 -18.13
CA SER A 380 -28.26 86.32 -18.77
C SER A 380 -29.44 86.72 -17.87
N TYR A 381 -29.26 86.69 -16.54
CA TYR A 381 -30.29 87.10 -15.58
C TYR A 381 -30.32 88.62 -15.39
N PHE A 382 -29.15 89.27 -15.28
CA PHE A 382 -29.05 90.72 -15.09
C PHE A 382 -29.14 91.52 -16.40
N ASP A 383 -28.77 90.92 -17.53
CA ASP A 383 -28.83 91.50 -18.87
C ASP A 383 -29.62 90.56 -19.80
N PRO A 384 -30.93 90.81 -20.04
CA PRO A 384 -31.73 89.99 -20.94
C PRO A 384 -31.30 90.10 -22.41
N SER A 385 -30.39 91.02 -22.76
CA SER A 385 -29.78 91.13 -24.08
C SER A 385 -28.51 90.26 -24.23
N HIS A 386 -27.99 89.69 -23.13
CA HIS A 386 -26.79 88.85 -23.17
C HIS A 386 -27.15 87.43 -23.62
N VAL A 387 -26.76 87.09 -24.86
CA VAL A 387 -26.90 85.73 -25.38
C VAL A 387 -25.67 84.93 -24.94
N LYS A 388 -25.88 83.91 -24.09
CA LYS A 388 -24.81 82.96 -23.72
C LYS A 388 -24.15 82.42 -24.99
N PRO A 389 -22.82 82.57 -25.18
CA PRO A 389 -22.15 82.00 -26.33
C PRO A 389 -22.32 80.49 -26.28
N GLN A 390 -22.90 79.92 -27.35
CA GLN A 390 -22.95 78.46 -27.51
C GLN A 390 -21.50 77.95 -27.53
N PRO A 391 -21.15 76.95 -26.71
CA PRO A 391 -19.79 76.46 -26.64
C PRO A 391 -19.37 75.97 -28.03
N LYS A 392 -18.24 76.47 -28.54
CA LYS A 392 -17.52 75.84 -29.66
C LYS A 392 -16.87 74.55 -29.15
N SER A 393 -17.71 73.60 -28.80
CA SER A 393 -17.35 72.24 -28.45
C SER A 393 -17.39 71.40 -29.72
N PRO A 394 -16.33 70.66 -30.09
CA PRO A 394 -16.36 69.71 -31.21
C PRO A 394 -17.27 68.50 -30.93
N LEU A 395 -18.05 68.49 -29.83
CA LEU A 395 -19.06 67.48 -29.53
C LEU A 395 -20.50 67.93 -29.84
N ALA A 396 -20.71 69.15 -30.36
CA ALA A 396 -22.03 69.60 -30.84
C ALA A 396 -22.26 69.36 -32.35
N ALA A 397 -21.42 68.56 -33.00
CA ALA A 397 -21.57 68.13 -34.40
C ALA A 397 -22.09 66.67 -34.53
N ALA A 398 -22.71 66.13 -33.47
CA ALA A 398 -23.31 64.78 -33.47
C ALA A 398 -24.74 64.75 -32.89
N SER A 399 -25.38 65.91 -32.68
CA SER A 399 -26.77 66.02 -32.19
C SER A 399 -27.78 66.54 -33.21
N ASN A 400 -27.43 66.52 -34.51
CA ASN A 400 -28.38 66.65 -35.61
C ASN A 400 -28.32 65.42 -36.50
N GLY A 401 -29.17 64.43 -36.20
CA GLY A 401 -29.35 63.27 -37.07
C GLY A 401 -29.80 62.01 -36.33
N SER A 402 -30.99 62.01 -35.76
CA SER A 402 -31.96 60.91 -35.91
C SER A 402 -33.17 61.11 -35.00
N SER A 403 -34.24 61.59 -35.62
CA SER A 403 -35.58 61.20 -35.22
C SER A 403 -35.65 59.66 -35.26
N ALA A 404 -35.65 59.05 -34.08
CA ALA A 404 -35.98 57.65 -33.92
C ALA A 404 -36.87 57.53 -32.68
N ASN A 405 -38.17 57.71 -32.92
CA ASN A 405 -39.21 57.05 -32.16
C ASN A 405 -38.98 55.53 -32.24
N SER A 406 -38.04 55.02 -31.44
CA SER A 406 -37.99 53.60 -31.10
C SER A 406 -38.86 53.42 -29.87
N ALA A 407 -40.16 53.22 -30.12
CA ALA A 407 -40.98 52.43 -29.24
C ALA A 407 -40.17 51.17 -28.89
N SER A 408 -39.82 51.02 -27.63
CA SER A 408 -39.30 49.76 -27.12
C SER A 408 -40.31 48.69 -27.50
N SER A 409 -39.94 47.85 -28.47
CA SER A 409 -40.61 46.58 -28.69
C SER A 409 -40.41 45.77 -27.42
N GLY A 410 -41.35 45.93 -26.49
CA GLY A 410 -41.47 45.08 -25.33
C GLY A 410 -41.62 43.67 -25.86
N ARG A 411 -40.58 42.86 -25.68
CA ARG A 411 -40.72 41.42 -25.78
C ARG A 411 -41.81 41.04 -24.78
N LYS A 412 -43.01 40.69 -25.25
CA LYS A 412 -44.00 40.00 -24.42
C LYS A 412 -43.33 38.70 -23.98
N ILE A 413 -42.88 38.68 -22.73
CA ILE A 413 -42.54 37.45 -22.03
C ILE A 413 -43.90 36.93 -21.56
N GLU A 414 -44.46 35.96 -22.28
CA GLU A 414 -45.60 35.20 -21.80
C GLU A 414 -45.12 34.39 -20.59
N MET A 415 -45.55 34.81 -19.39
CA MET A 415 -45.35 34.02 -18.19
C MET A 415 -46.29 32.81 -18.25
N PRO A 416 -45.80 31.56 -18.13
CA PRO A 416 -46.66 30.39 -18.04
C PRO A 416 -47.49 30.45 -16.74
N GLU A 417 -48.75 30.03 -16.80
CA GLU A 417 -49.81 30.24 -15.78
C GLU A 417 -49.55 29.65 -14.37
N ASP A 418 -48.42 28.97 -14.14
CA ASP A 418 -48.13 28.24 -12.89
C ASP A 418 -46.91 28.74 -12.11
N VAL A 419 -46.63 30.05 -12.13
CA VAL A 419 -45.60 30.65 -11.27
C VAL A 419 -46.20 31.64 -10.27
N VAL A 420 -46.31 31.19 -9.02
CA VAL A 420 -46.66 32.03 -7.86
C VAL A 420 -45.50 32.98 -7.57
N VAL A 421 -45.69 34.27 -7.88
CA VAL A 421 -44.78 35.35 -7.46
C VAL A 421 -44.94 35.55 -5.96
N ILE A 422 -44.02 35.01 -5.17
CA ILE A 422 -43.91 35.34 -3.74
C ILE A 422 -43.35 36.77 -3.64
N LYS A 423 -44.26 37.74 -3.46
CA LYS A 423 -43.91 39.09 -3.04
C LYS A 423 -43.34 39.01 -1.63
N LYS A 424 -42.02 39.17 -1.50
CA LYS A 424 -41.41 39.46 -0.20
C LYS A 424 -41.81 40.90 0.17
N GLU A 425 -42.56 41.03 1.26
CA GLU A 425 -42.86 42.32 1.87
C GLU A 425 -41.52 42.98 2.24
N GLN A 426 -41.23 44.13 1.62
CA GLN A 426 -40.20 45.03 2.10
C GLN A 426 -40.76 45.71 3.35
N GLU A 427 -40.31 45.26 4.53
CA GLU A 427 -40.44 46.03 5.75
C GLU A 427 -39.77 47.40 5.54
N SER A 428 -40.60 48.44 5.57
CA SER A 428 -40.19 49.84 5.45
C SER A 428 -39.50 50.27 6.74
N PHE A 429 -38.18 50.01 6.83
CA PHE A 429 -37.33 50.27 8.01
C PHE A 429 -36.94 51.76 8.19
N PHE A 430 -37.74 52.72 7.72
CA PHE A 430 -37.45 54.13 7.96
C PHE A 430 -38.73 55.00 7.99
N GLU A 431 -39.41 54.99 9.14
CA GLU A 431 -40.48 55.93 9.45
C GLU A 431 -39.90 57.29 9.89
N GLY A 432 -39.63 58.14 8.91
CA GLY A 432 -39.32 59.56 9.10
C GLY A 432 -40.59 60.36 9.42
N THR A 433 -40.65 60.86 10.65
CA THR A 433 -41.64 61.73 11.29
C THR A 433 -42.27 62.83 10.40
N LYS A 434 -43.62 62.84 10.37
CA LYS A 434 -44.46 63.90 9.79
C LYS A 434 -44.49 65.14 10.70
N GLY A 435 -43.84 66.22 10.27
CA GLY A 435 -43.95 67.56 10.84
C GLY A 435 -45.07 68.40 10.20
N LYS A 436 -45.81 69.12 11.05
CA LYS A 436 -47.09 69.80 10.80
C LYS A 436 -47.02 71.01 9.86
N LYS A 437 -48.09 71.11 9.08
CA LYS A 437 -48.61 72.23 8.29
C LYS A 437 -48.91 73.48 9.15
N ALA A 438 -48.35 74.64 8.78
CA ALA A 438 -48.85 75.97 9.11
C ALA A 438 -48.55 76.88 7.91
N SER A 439 -49.54 77.25 7.12
CA SER A 439 -50.39 78.44 7.28
C SER A 439 -49.82 79.64 6.49
N LYS A 440 -50.52 79.88 5.39
CA LYS A 440 -50.37 80.95 4.41
C LYS A 440 -50.78 82.28 5.04
N SER A 441 -49.90 83.28 5.05
CA SER A 441 -50.33 84.68 5.08
C SER A 441 -49.53 85.51 4.09
N LYS A 442 -50.18 85.85 2.98
CA LYS A 442 -49.79 86.97 2.12
C LYS A 442 -50.05 88.27 2.89
N LYS A 443 -49.03 89.10 3.05
CA LYS A 443 -49.18 90.54 3.24
C LYS A 443 -48.29 91.26 2.23
N SER A 444 -48.96 92.03 1.38
CA SER A 444 -48.43 92.99 0.43
C SER A 444 -47.84 94.20 1.14
N LYS A 445 -46.60 94.59 0.81
CA LYS A 445 -46.16 95.95 0.44
C LYS A 445 -44.64 96.08 0.55
N ALA A 446 -44.05 96.48 -0.59
CA ALA A 446 -42.80 97.22 -0.83
C ALA A 446 -42.01 96.51 -1.94
N LYS A 447 -41.76 97.22 -3.03
CA LYS A 447 -40.91 96.75 -4.14
C LYS A 447 -39.46 96.74 -3.64
N ASN A 448 -39.09 95.68 -2.92
CA ASN A 448 -37.71 95.41 -2.56
C ASN A 448 -37.13 94.47 -3.62
N PHE A 449 -35.94 94.81 -4.12
CA PHE A 449 -35.22 94.03 -5.12
C PHE A 449 -35.03 92.59 -4.60
N THR A 450 -35.70 91.61 -5.22
CA THR A 450 -35.65 90.20 -4.79
C THR A 450 -34.83 89.43 -5.82
N VAL A 451 -33.63 89.03 -5.42
CA VAL A 451 -32.76 88.16 -6.22
C VAL A 451 -33.06 86.71 -5.85
N GLU A 452 -33.08 85.80 -6.82
CA GLU A 452 -33.31 84.38 -6.55
C GLU A 452 -32.17 83.79 -5.68
N PRO A 453 -32.46 82.89 -4.72
CA PRO A 453 -31.45 82.33 -3.82
C PRO A 453 -30.24 81.72 -4.52
N ASP A 454 -30.44 81.07 -5.67
CA ASP A 454 -29.37 80.43 -6.45
C ASP A 454 -28.38 81.45 -7.04
N ILE A 455 -28.87 82.65 -7.36
CA ILE A 455 -28.08 83.76 -7.93
C ILE A 455 -27.26 84.44 -6.84
N ILE A 456 -27.79 84.50 -5.61
CA ILE A 456 -27.06 84.97 -4.42
C ILE A 456 -25.88 84.04 -4.13
N VAL A 457 -26.09 82.72 -4.21
CA VAL A 457 -25.02 81.72 -4.01
C VAL A 457 -23.97 81.83 -5.13
N ALA A 458 -24.39 81.97 -6.39
CA ALA A 458 -23.47 82.09 -7.52
C ALA A 458 -22.63 83.39 -7.48
N LEU A 459 -23.22 84.53 -7.13
CA LEU A 459 -22.48 85.79 -6.92
C LEU A 459 -21.54 85.72 -5.71
N GLY A 460 -21.98 85.07 -4.63
CA GLY A 460 -21.15 84.83 -3.45
C GLY A 460 -19.93 83.94 -3.75
N ASN A 461 -20.12 82.89 -4.56
CA ASN A 461 -19.01 82.01 -4.99
C ASN A 461 -17.97 82.74 -5.84
N LEU A 462 -18.38 83.75 -6.61
CA LEU A 462 -17.51 84.60 -7.42
C LEU A 462 -16.96 85.82 -6.66
N ASN A 463 -17.28 85.96 -5.35
CA ASN A 463 -16.93 87.10 -4.50
C ASN A 463 -17.35 88.48 -5.09
N ILE A 464 -18.47 88.52 -5.82
CA ILE A 464 -19.02 89.77 -6.39
C ILE A 464 -20.05 90.34 -5.40
N PRO A 465 -20.02 91.67 -5.12
CA PRO A 465 -20.94 92.27 -4.18
C PRO A 465 -22.40 92.14 -4.65
N LEU A 466 -23.27 91.75 -3.72
CA LEU A 466 -24.69 91.57 -3.97
C LEU A 466 -25.35 92.93 -4.28
N PRO A 467 -26.09 93.07 -5.40
CA PRO A 467 -26.84 94.28 -5.68
C PRO A 467 -28.01 94.38 -4.70
N THR A 468 -27.90 95.29 -3.73
CA THR A 468 -28.96 95.55 -2.73
C THR A 468 -30.00 96.55 -3.23
N GLN A 469 -29.70 97.28 -4.30
CA GLN A 469 -30.55 98.29 -4.95
C GLN A 469 -30.51 98.14 -6.49
N ALA A 470 -31.57 98.58 -7.17
CA ALA A 470 -31.68 98.47 -8.63
C ALA A 470 -30.60 99.27 -9.40
N ASP A 471 -30.04 100.30 -8.78
CA ASP A 471 -29.01 101.16 -9.36
C ASP A 471 -27.60 100.53 -9.37
N ASP A 472 -27.40 99.45 -8.60
CA ASP A 472 -26.11 98.75 -8.53
C ASP A 472 -25.98 97.59 -9.54
N VAL A 473 -27.09 97.23 -10.20
CA VAL A 473 -27.13 96.22 -11.28
C VAL A 473 -26.13 96.51 -12.42
N PRO A 474 -26.02 97.72 -13.00
CA PRO A 474 -25.06 97.98 -14.07
C PRO A 474 -23.60 97.80 -13.63
N LYS A 475 -23.25 98.20 -12.40
CA LYS A 475 -21.91 98.00 -11.83
C LYS A 475 -21.60 96.51 -11.67
N THR A 476 -22.59 95.72 -11.23
CA THR A 476 -22.42 94.26 -11.13
C THR A 476 -22.22 93.62 -12.51
N ILE A 477 -22.88 94.12 -13.57
CA ILE A 477 -22.69 93.63 -14.95
C ILE A 477 -21.27 93.92 -15.46
N GLU A 478 -20.71 95.10 -15.18
CA GLU A 478 -19.34 95.45 -15.55
C GLU A 478 -18.33 94.54 -14.83
N THR A 479 -18.48 94.38 -13.52
CA THR A 479 -17.61 93.47 -12.74
C THR A 479 -17.74 92.01 -13.18
N LEU A 480 -18.94 91.57 -13.61
CA LEU A 480 -19.16 90.22 -14.18
C LEU A 480 -18.47 90.05 -15.54
N LYS A 481 -18.40 91.10 -16.37
CA LYS A 481 -17.71 91.07 -17.67
C LYS A 481 -16.18 91.11 -17.50
N GLU A 482 -15.67 91.90 -16.57
CA GLU A 482 -14.24 91.95 -16.25
C GLU A 482 -13.74 90.64 -15.64
N THR A 483 -14.53 90.05 -14.73
CA THR A 483 -14.22 88.73 -14.15
C THR A 483 -14.29 87.61 -15.18
N LEU A 484 -15.21 87.70 -16.15
CA LEU A 484 -15.27 86.79 -17.30
C LEU A 484 -13.96 86.81 -18.10
N SER A 485 -13.51 87.98 -18.56
CA SER A 485 -12.26 88.08 -19.36
C SER A 485 -11.04 87.62 -18.57
N ALA A 486 -10.96 87.95 -17.28
CA ALA A 486 -9.84 87.56 -16.42
C ALA A 486 -9.79 86.04 -16.17
N LEU A 487 -10.93 85.34 -16.20
CA LEU A 487 -11.01 83.89 -16.07
C LEU A 487 -10.73 83.17 -17.40
N GLU A 488 -11.17 83.73 -18.53
CA GLU A 488 -10.85 83.21 -19.87
C GLU A 488 -9.33 83.26 -20.16
N ASP A 489 -8.65 84.36 -19.82
CA ASP A 489 -7.20 84.48 -20.04
C ASP A 489 -6.39 83.47 -19.20
N LYS A 490 -6.83 83.20 -17.96
CA LYS A 490 -6.17 82.25 -17.05
C LYS A 490 -6.55 80.79 -17.32
N GLN A 491 -7.58 80.55 -18.12
CA GLN A 491 -8.12 79.22 -18.38
C GLN A 491 -7.09 78.30 -19.04
N GLU A 492 -6.39 78.75 -20.07
CA GLU A 492 -5.42 77.92 -20.80
C GLU A 492 -4.17 77.55 -20.00
N GLU A 493 -3.69 78.47 -19.15
CA GLU A 493 -2.52 78.20 -18.30
C GLU A 493 -2.89 77.22 -17.19
N GLN A 494 -4.04 77.45 -16.54
CA GLN A 494 -4.48 76.63 -15.43
C GLN A 494 -4.90 75.22 -15.86
N THR A 495 -5.45 75.05 -17.07
CA THR A 495 -5.73 73.73 -17.66
C THR A 495 -4.47 72.92 -17.90
N LYS A 496 -3.42 73.54 -18.50
CA LYS A 496 -2.13 72.87 -18.71
C LYS A 496 -1.52 72.40 -17.38
N ILE A 497 -1.55 73.27 -16.37
CA ILE A 497 -1.08 72.94 -15.01
C ILE A 497 -1.90 71.79 -14.39
N ASN A 498 -3.22 71.78 -14.57
CA ASN A 498 -4.09 70.73 -14.06
C ASN A 498 -3.86 69.38 -14.76
N ILE A 499 -3.68 69.38 -16.08
CA ILE A 499 -3.34 68.19 -16.88
C ILE A 499 -1.98 67.63 -16.46
N GLU A 500 -0.97 68.47 -16.26
CA GLU A 500 0.36 68.04 -15.80
C GLU A 500 0.32 67.47 -14.38
N LYS A 501 -0.42 68.11 -13.47
CA LYS A 501 -0.65 67.59 -12.11
C LYS A 501 -1.38 66.25 -12.12
N ALA A 502 -2.37 66.07 -12.99
CA ALA A 502 -3.09 64.80 -13.12
C ALA A 502 -2.20 63.70 -13.71
N LYS A 503 -1.44 63.99 -14.77
CA LYS A 503 -0.45 63.05 -15.33
C LYS A 503 0.62 62.67 -14.30
N ALA A 504 1.10 63.62 -13.50
CA ALA A 504 2.06 63.36 -12.44
C ALA A 504 1.46 62.51 -11.30
N ARG A 505 0.18 62.70 -10.97
CA ARG A 505 -0.54 61.87 -9.99
C ARG A 505 -0.74 60.45 -10.51
N ILE A 506 -1.14 60.27 -11.77
CA ILE A 506 -1.28 58.95 -12.40
C ILE A 506 0.06 58.23 -12.46
N ALA A 507 1.14 58.92 -12.86
CA ALA A 507 2.48 58.31 -12.87
C ALA A 507 2.94 57.88 -11.46
N LYS A 508 2.58 58.62 -10.41
CA LYS A 508 2.84 58.22 -9.03
C LYS A 508 2.02 57.00 -8.62
N LEU A 509 0.73 56.97 -8.95
CA LEU A 509 -0.14 55.82 -8.69
C LEU A 509 0.35 54.57 -9.43
N GLU A 510 0.74 54.69 -10.70
CA GLU A 510 1.31 53.58 -11.47
C GLU A 510 2.66 53.08 -10.91
N ALA A 511 3.51 53.99 -10.39
CA ALA A 511 4.80 53.63 -9.79
C ALA A 511 4.65 52.97 -8.41
N GLU A 512 3.77 53.50 -7.54
CA GLU A 512 3.42 52.89 -6.25
C GLU A 512 2.82 51.49 -6.49
N GLU A 513 1.96 51.33 -7.50
CA GLU A 513 1.40 50.04 -7.86
C GLU A 513 2.40 49.05 -8.46
N ALA A 514 3.38 49.52 -9.24
CA ALA A 514 4.47 48.67 -9.73
C ALA A 514 5.33 48.16 -8.56
N SER A 515 5.50 48.99 -7.52
CA SER A 515 6.19 48.59 -6.29
C SER A 515 5.38 47.57 -5.47
N GLU A 516 4.06 47.74 -5.34
CA GLU A 516 3.16 46.80 -4.66
C GLU A 516 2.97 45.48 -5.42
N ALA A 517 2.97 45.52 -6.75
CA ALA A 517 2.94 44.34 -7.61
C ALA A 517 4.22 43.52 -7.48
N ASN A 518 5.39 44.19 -7.41
CA ASN A 518 6.68 43.52 -7.18
C ASN A 518 6.83 42.97 -5.77
N ALA A 519 6.30 43.66 -4.75
CA ALA A 519 6.28 43.17 -3.37
C ALA A 519 5.39 41.93 -3.18
N ASN A 520 4.28 41.83 -3.92
CA ASN A 520 3.40 40.64 -3.90
C ASN A 520 3.86 39.49 -4.82
N SER A 521 4.86 39.70 -5.68
CA SER A 521 5.42 38.66 -6.56
C SER A 521 6.76 38.07 -6.09
N ALA A 522 7.30 38.53 -4.95
CA ALA A 522 8.45 37.88 -4.33
C ALA A 522 8.01 36.50 -3.79
N PRO A 523 8.58 35.38 -4.27
CA PRO A 523 8.12 34.06 -3.89
C PRO A 523 8.43 33.80 -2.41
N GLU A 524 7.38 33.47 -1.66
CA GLU A 524 7.44 32.79 -0.38
C GLU A 524 8.31 31.53 -0.55
N GLN A 525 9.55 31.59 -0.07
CA GLN A 525 10.41 30.42 0.09
C GLN A 525 9.72 29.49 1.07
N THR A 526 9.12 28.42 0.56
CA THR A 526 8.60 27.33 1.38
C THR A 526 9.78 26.46 1.83
N ASP A 527 10.29 26.74 3.02
CA ASP A 527 10.92 25.72 3.87
C ASP A 527 9.81 24.79 4.38
N ALA A 528 9.72 23.56 3.83
CA ALA A 528 9.22 22.33 4.47
C ALA A 528 9.18 21.15 3.48
#